data_AF-A0A9X7M0C4-F1
#
_entry.id   AF-A0A9X7M0C4-F1
#
_cell.length_a   1.000
_cell.length_b   1.000
_cell.length_c   1.000
_cell.angle_alpha   90.00
_cell.angle_beta   90.00
_cell.angle_gamma   90.00
#
_symmetry.space_group_name_H-M   'P 1'
#
loop_
_entity.id
_entity.type
_entity.pdbx_description
1 polymer ?
#
loop_
_entity_poly.entity_id
_entity_poly.type
_entity_poly.pdbx_seq_one_letter_code
_entity_poly.pdbx_strand_id
1 'polypeptide(L)'
;EPDIFTIWRQSPFFIEVQNSVYSKKVMQEKVNRYECYFHSLEWQQEPWQPKKSKYFPSLLIITDTQYDICSPNFRIFQTKSIHDFMNQMAIRN
;
A
#
# COMPACT_ATOMS: atom_id res chain seq x y z
N GLU A 1 5.47 -6.42 7.84
CA GLU A 1 4.02 -6.52 8.10
C GLU A 1 3.44 -5.10 8.08
N PRO A 2 2.26 -4.90 7.47
CA PRO A 2 1.54 -3.62 7.51
C PRO A 2 0.82 -3.40 8.84
N ASP A 3 0.39 -2.17 9.11
CA ASP A 3 -0.49 -1.89 10.27
C ASP A 3 -1.88 -2.51 10.06
N ILE A 4 -2.38 -2.44 8.82
CA ILE A 4 -3.69 -2.99 8.45
C ILE A 4 -3.60 -3.63 7.06
N PHE A 5 -4.23 -4.78 6.89
CA PHE A 5 -4.56 -5.35 5.60
C PHE A 5 -6.06 -5.33 5.38
N THR A 6 -6.51 -4.96 4.18
CA THR A 6 -7.94 -5.00 3.83
C THR A 6 -8.15 -5.32 2.36
N ILE A 7 -9.31 -5.89 2.04
CA ILE A 7 -9.79 -6.04 0.67
C ILE A 7 -11.02 -5.15 0.52
N TRP A 8 -10.92 -4.17 -0.38
CA TRP A 8 -11.99 -3.21 -0.61
C TRP A 8 -12.33 -3.12 -2.09
N ARG A 9 -13.62 -3.31 -2.42
CA ARG A 9 -14.11 -3.38 -3.80
C ARG A 9 -13.26 -4.33 -4.64
N GLN A 10 -12.96 -5.51 -4.10
CA GLN A 10 -12.11 -6.56 -4.70
C GLN A 10 -10.62 -6.18 -4.88
N SER A 11 -10.19 -5.02 -4.38
CA SER A 11 -8.79 -4.58 -4.43
C SER A 11 -8.13 -4.74 -3.06
N PRO A 12 -7.01 -5.48 -2.95
CA PRO A 12 -6.28 -5.61 -1.70
C PRO A 12 -5.38 -4.39 -1.42
N PHE A 13 -5.30 -3.99 -0.16
CA PHE A 13 -4.48 -2.89 0.32
C PHE A 13 -3.67 -3.26 1.56
N PHE A 14 -2.42 -2.85 1.58
CA PHE A 14 -1.64 -2.64 2.80
C PHE A 14 -1.79 -1.19 3.22
N ILE A 15 -2.12 -0.95 4.49
CA ILE A 15 -2.27 0.40 5.02
C ILE A 15 -1.23 0.62 6.12
N GLU A 16 -0.57 1.77 6.06
CA GLU A 16 0.40 2.25 7.01
C GLU A 16 -0.05 3.61 7.53
N VAL A 17 -0.24 3.75 8.85
CA VAL A 17 -0.67 4.99 9.50
C VAL A 17 0.55 5.66 10.13
N GLN A 18 1.03 6.76 9.54
CA GLN A 18 2.22 7.47 10.01
C GLN A 18 1.85 8.80 10.66
N ASN A 19 1.79 8.78 11.99
CA ASN A 19 1.63 10.00 12.80
C ASN A 19 2.95 10.77 12.98
N SER A 20 4.08 10.09 12.81
CA SER A 20 5.41 10.68 12.94
C SER A 20 5.95 11.16 11.59
N VAL A 21 6.71 12.25 11.61
CA VAL A 21 7.45 12.73 10.43
C VAL A 21 8.77 11.97 10.31
N TYR A 22 8.85 11.08 9.33
CA TYR A 22 10.06 10.35 9.00
C TYR A 22 10.86 11.03 7.88
N SER A 23 12.12 10.62 7.71
CA SER A 23 12.90 11.02 6.54
C SER A 23 12.47 10.21 5.30
N LYS A 24 12.72 10.76 4.10
CA LYS A 24 12.50 10.04 2.83
C LYS A 24 13.20 8.67 2.83
N LYS A 25 14.41 8.58 3.38
CA LYS A 25 15.17 7.32 3.46
C LYS A 25 14.43 6.26 4.26
N VAL A 26 13.93 6.62 5.45
CA VAL A 26 13.17 5.71 6.32
C VAL A 26 11.88 5.24 5.65
N MET A 27 11.17 6.16 4.98
CA MET A 27 9.95 5.80 4.24
C MET A 27 10.24 4.90 3.03
N GLN A 28 11.32 5.15 2.29
CA GLN A 28 11.74 4.27 1.20
C GLN A 28 12.17 2.90 1.71
N GLU A 29 12.84 2.81 2.86
CA GLU A 29 13.16 1.53 3.49
C GLU A 29 11.89 0.75 3.87
N LYS A 30 10.83 1.42 4.33
CA LYS A 30 9.52 0.77 4.52
C LYS A 30 8.99 0.20 3.21
N VAL A 31 8.99 0.98 2.12
CA VAL A 31 8.56 0.53 0.78
C VAL A 31 9.40 -0.67 0.32
N ASN A 32 10.71 -0.64 0.53
CA ASN A 32 11.61 -1.72 0.14
C ASN A 32 11.30 -3.06 0.85
N ARG A 33 10.72 -3.04 2.06
CA ARG A 33 10.26 -4.29 2.69
C ARG A 33 9.09 -4.93 1.93
N TYR A 34 8.17 -4.12 1.40
CA TYR A 34 7.09 -4.61 0.55
C TYR A 34 7.61 -5.07 -0.81
N GLU A 35 8.66 -4.44 -1.34
CA GLU A 35 9.37 -4.92 -2.54
C GLU A 35 9.98 -6.29 -2.33
N CYS A 36 10.71 -6.49 -1.23
CA CYS A 36 11.26 -7.80 -0.89
C CYS A 36 10.16 -8.86 -0.77
N TYR A 37 9.02 -8.52 -0.17
CA TYR A 37 7.88 -9.43 -0.09
C TYR A 37 7.25 -9.69 -1.47
N PHE A 38 7.12 -8.68 -2.32
CA PHE A 38 6.68 -8.87 -3.72
C PHE A 38 7.58 -9.87 -4.45
N HIS A 39 8.90 -9.72 -4.31
CA HIS A 39 9.88 -10.60 -4.94
C HIS A 39 9.98 -12.00 -4.33
N SER A 40 9.55 -12.22 -3.07
CA SER A 40 9.52 -13.56 -2.46
C SER A 40 8.45 -14.46 -3.07
N LEU A 41 7.43 -13.88 -3.72
CA LEU A 41 6.26 -14.56 -4.28
C LEU A 41 5.39 -15.30 -3.26
N GLU A 42 5.71 -15.22 -1.96
CA GLU A 42 4.96 -15.86 -0.88
C GLU A 42 3.53 -15.32 -0.79
N TRP A 43 3.35 -14.03 -1.10
CA TRP A 43 2.05 -13.36 -1.18
C TRP A 43 1.05 -14.04 -2.11
N GLN A 44 1.51 -14.82 -3.09
CA GLN A 44 0.64 -15.55 -4.01
C GLN A 44 -0.06 -16.73 -3.35
N GLN A 45 0.48 -17.24 -2.24
CA GLN A 45 -0.06 -18.38 -1.50
C GLN A 45 -1.00 -17.98 -0.36
N GLU A 46 -1.17 -16.67 -0.13
CA GLU A 46 -2.06 -16.17 0.90
C GLU A 46 -3.51 -16.61 0.69
N PRO A 47 -4.23 -16.99 1.75
CA PRO A 47 -5.57 -17.59 1.65
C PRO A 47 -6.63 -16.62 1.11
N TRP A 48 -6.36 -15.32 1.16
CA TRP A 48 -7.24 -14.29 0.61
C TRP A 48 -7.13 -14.17 -0.92
N GLN A 49 -6.12 -14.78 -1.54
CA GLN A 49 -5.93 -14.72 -2.99
C GLN A 49 -7.08 -15.41 -3.74
N PRO A 50 -7.62 -14.77 -4.79
CA PRO A 50 -8.57 -15.43 -5.68
C PRO A 50 -7.98 -16.69 -6.33
N LYS A 51 -8.84 -17.66 -6.64
CA LYS A 51 -8.42 -18.95 -7.24
C LYS A 51 -7.81 -18.80 -8.65
N LYS A 52 -8.27 -17.81 -9.42
CA LYS A 52 -7.93 -17.67 -10.85
C LYS A 52 -6.88 -16.60 -11.14
N SER A 53 -6.59 -15.74 -10.19
CA SER A 53 -5.75 -14.55 -10.40
C SER A 53 -5.08 -14.15 -9.10
N LYS A 54 -3.80 -13.79 -9.19
CA LYS A 54 -3.00 -13.36 -8.04
C LYS A 54 -2.83 -11.84 -8.10
N TYR A 55 -3.09 -11.18 -6.97
CA TYR A 55 -2.96 -9.73 -6.87
C TYR A 55 -2.00 -9.39 -5.73
N PHE A 56 -1.03 -8.52 -6.00
CA PHE A 56 -0.27 -7.92 -4.92
C PHE A 56 -1.02 -6.69 -4.39
N PRO A 57 -1.08 -6.48 -3.06
CA PRO A 57 -1.80 -5.33 -2.50
C PRO A 57 -1.15 -4.00 -2.88
N SER A 58 -1.98 -2.97 -3.11
CA SER A 58 -1.45 -1.60 -3.20
C SER A 58 -1.09 -1.08 -1.81
N LEU A 59 -0.08 -0.21 -1.72
CA LEU A 59 0.32 0.40 -0.46
C LEU A 59 -0.37 1.75 -0.28
N LEU A 60 -1.16 1.90 0.79
CA LEU A 60 -1.82 3.14 1.18
C LEU A 60 -1.13 3.69 2.44
N ILE A 61 -0.51 4.84 2.32
CA ILE A 61 0.15 5.52 3.44
C ILE A 61 -0.74 6.70 3.86
N ILE A 62 -1.21 6.65 5.10
CA ILE A 62 -1.97 7.74 5.72
C ILE A 62 -0.99 8.59 6.52
N THR A 63 -0.78 9.82 6.08
CA THR A 63 0.22 10.74 6.64
C THR A 63 -0.06 12.17 6.24
N ASP A 64 0.32 13.13 7.09
CA ASP A 64 0.28 14.56 6.75
C ASP A 64 1.46 15.00 5.86
N THR A 65 2.49 14.17 5.72
CA THR A 65 3.70 14.48 4.94
C THR A 65 3.73 13.72 3.61
N GLN A 66 3.92 14.43 2.50
CA GLN A 66 4.13 13.79 1.21
C GLN A 66 5.59 13.40 1.03
N TYR A 67 5.82 12.14 0.69
CA TYR A 67 7.13 11.57 0.46
C TYR A 67 7.34 11.30 -1.03
N ASP A 68 8.49 11.70 -1.56
CA ASP A 68 8.92 11.30 -2.90
C ASP A 68 9.52 9.88 -2.84
N ILE A 69 8.63 8.88 -2.82
CA ILE A 69 8.92 7.45 -2.73
C ILE A 69 8.19 6.70 -3.85
N CYS A 70 8.79 5.62 -4.33
CA CYS A 70 8.22 4.84 -5.42
C CYS A 70 8.54 3.36 -5.33
N SER A 71 7.76 2.58 -6.07
CA SER A 71 7.89 1.15 -6.29
C SER A 71 7.64 0.89 -7.79
N PRO A 72 8.49 0.14 -8.49
CA PRO A 72 8.17 -0.33 -9.85
C PRO A 72 7.11 -1.44 -9.88
N ASN A 73 6.87 -2.14 -8.77
CA ASN A 73 6.11 -3.39 -8.75
C ASN A 73 4.67 -3.24 -8.24
N PHE A 74 4.37 -2.23 -7.44
CA PHE A 74 3.03 -1.98 -6.92
C PHE A 74 2.73 -0.49 -6.78
N ARG A 75 1.44 -0.16 -6.71
CA ARG A 75 0.98 1.22 -6.58
C ARG A 75 1.09 1.69 -5.14
N ILE A 76 1.55 2.93 -4.97
CA ILE A 76 1.62 3.63 -3.69
C ILE A 76 0.66 4.81 -3.73
N PHE A 77 -0.18 4.91 -2.72
CA PHE A 77 -1.08 6.03 -2.48
C PHE A 77 -0.66 6.73 -1.19
N GLN A 78 -0.67 8.06 -1.20
CA GLN A 78 -0.36 8.88 -0.04
C GLN A 78 -1.50 9.87 0.19
N THR A 79 -2.09 9.83 1.37
CA THR A 79 -3.30 10.59 1.71
C THR A 79 -3.24 11.08 3.15
N LYS A 80 -3.93 12.17 3.48
CA LYS A 80 -4.06 12.61 4.88
C LYS A 80 -5.10 11.80 5.65
N SER A 81 -6.09 11.27 4.95
CA SER A 81 -7.19 10.50 5.56
C SER A 81 -7.79 9.47 4.59
N ILE A 82 -8.55 8.52 5.14
CA ILE A 82 -9.37 7.59 4.35
C ILE A 82 -10.45 8.34 3.55
N HIS A 83 -10.98 9.44 4.10
CA HIS A 83 -11.97 10.26 3.40
C HIS A 83 -11.38 10.89 2.13
N ASP A 84 -10.18 11.48 2.24
CA ASP A 84 -9.49 12.05 1.10
C ASP A 84 -9.12 10.99 0.05
N PHE A 85 -8.69 9.81 0.50
CA PHE A 85 -8.44 8.68 -0.39
C PHE A 85 -9.69 8.28 -1.17
N MET A 86 -10.84 8.27 -0.51
CA MET A 86 -12.11 7.95 -1.14
C MET A 86 -12.53 8.96 -2.19
N ASN A 87 -12.36 10.25 -1.90
CA ASN A 87 -12.63 11.30 -2.87
C ASN A 87 -11.71 11.16 -4.10
N GLN A 88 -10.42 10.85 -3.89
CA GLN A 88 -9.47 10.62 -4.99
C GLN A 88 -9.84 9.40 -5.84
N MET A 89 -10.37 8.33 -5.23
CA MET A 89 -10.84 7.15 -5.98
C MET A 89 -12.15 7.39 -6.71
N ALA A 90 -13.05 8.21 -6.17
CA ALA A 90 -14.33 8.54 -6.79
C ALA A 90 -14.16 9.41 -8.05
N ILE A 91 -13.22 10.37 -8.04
CA ILE A 91 -12.95 11.27 -9.17
C ILE A 91 -12.33 10.54 -10.38
N ARG A 92 -11.78 9.34 -10.17
CA ARG A 92 -11.12 8.55 -11.22
C ARG A 92 -12.05 7.59 -11.98
N ASN A 93 -13.36 7.62 -11.71
CA ASN A 93 -14.38 6.81 -12.42
C ASN A 93 -15.15 7.65 -13.43
#